data_AF-A0A2D7PBB4-F1
#
_entry.id   AF-A0A2D7PBB4-F1
#
_cell.length_a   1.000
_cell.length_b   1.000
_cell.length_c   1.000
_cell.angle_alpha   90.00
_cell.angle_beta   90.00
_cell.angle_gamma   90.00
#
_symmetry.space_group_name_H-M   'P 1'
#
loop_
_entity.id
_entity.type
_entity.pdbx_description
1 polymer ?
#
loop_
_entity_poly.entity_id
_entity_poly.type
_entity_poly.pdbx_seq_one_letter_code
_entity_poly.pdbx_strand_id
1 'polypeptide(L)'
;MIKKVLRADKYCTRIEPLNILKNKRITGSFEYQPGDQQGWHNNFGSDSARCYLVWSETGNSGMRFVINGKVETFYDIPGWQYRIFNVPQPHCVFANCKRKSYGWKLETTKNEILNPIGLENAEAILHVA
;
A
#
# COMPACT_ATOMS: atom_id res chain seq x y z
N MET A 1 5.63 24.82 11.02
CA MET A 1 5.89 23.82 9.94
C MET A 1 4.57 23.22 9.50
N ILE A 2 4.16 23.50 8.27
CA ILE A 2 2.94 22.93 7.69
C ILE A 2 3.26 21.48 7.31
N LYS A 3 2.67 20.50 8.03
CA LYS A 3 2.72 19.08 7.62
C LYS A 3 2.02 18.97 6.28
N LYS A 4 2.77 18.67 5.21
CA LYS A 4 2.21 18.38 3.90
C LYS A 4 1.54 17.01 3.98
N VAL A 5 0.30 16.99 4.48
CA VAL A 5 -0.56 15.81 4.42
C VAL A 5 -0.93 15.66 2.96
N LEU A 6 -0.30 14.71 2.26
CA LEU A 6 -0.74 14.32 0.93
C LEU A 6 -2.12 13.68 1.10
N ARG A 7 -3.17 14.46 0.84
CA ARG A 7 -4.54 13.95 0.84
C ARG A 7 -4.74 13.08 -0.40
N ALA A 8 -5.27 11.89 -0.18
CA ALA A 8 -5.50 10.87 -1.20
C ALA A 8 -6.60 11.22 -2.22
N ASP A 9 -7.38 12.27 -1.94
CA ASP A 9 -8.52 12.73 -2.74
C ASP A 9 -8.14 13.23 -4.14
N LYS A 10 -6.89 13.63 -4.38
CA LYS A 10 -6.41 14.11 -5.69
C LYS A 10 -5.85 13.04 -6.63
N TYR A 11 -5.80 11.77 -6.22
CA TYR A 11 -5.18 10.67 -7.01
C TYR A 11 -6.15 9.52 -7.29
N CYS A 12 -7.46 9.76 -7.12
CA CYS A 12 -8.49 8.73 -7.18
C CYS A 12 -9.07 8.59 -8.59
N THR A 13 -8.48 7.72 -9.41
CA THR A 13 -9.15 7.17 -10.60
C THR A 13 -9.75 5.81 -10.23
N ARG A 14 -11.04 5.62 -10.52
CA ARG A 14 -11.78 4.37 -10.28
C ARG A 14 -11.06 3.20 -10.98
N ILE A 15 -10.46 2.30 -10.20
CA ILE A 15 -10.08 0.98 -10.70
C ILE A 15 -11.13 0.01 -10.15
N GLU A 16 -12.05 -0.41 -11.02
CA GLU A 16 -12.90 -1.59 -10.78
C GLU A 16 -12.04 -2.75 -10.27
N PRO A 17 -12.54 -3.68 -9.44
CA PRO A 17 -11.74 -4.72 -8.79
C PRO A 17 -10.66 -5.21 -9.73
N LEU A 18 -9.42 -4.77 -9.43
CA LEU A 18 -8.27 -4.81 -10.31
C LEU A 18 -8.27 -6.13 -11.09
N ASN A 19 -8.58 -6.10 -12.39
CA ASN A 19 -8.55 -7.31 -13.23
C ASN A 19 -7.19 -8.02 -13.13
N ILE A 20 -6.13 -7.27 -12.81
CA ILE A 20 -4.79 -7.78 -12.50
C ILE A 20 -4.74 -8.72 -11.27
N LEU A 21 -5.74 -8.70 -10.38
CA LEU A 21 -5.88 -9.62 -9.25
C LEU A 21 -6.69 -10.87 -9.61
N LYS A 22 -7.37 -10.90 -10.76
CA LYS A 22 -8.17 -12.05 -11.20
C LYS A 22 -7.29 -13.29 -11.24
N ASN A 23 -7.76 -14.38 -10.62
CA ASN A 23 -7.04 -15.66 -10.49
C ASN A 23 -5.71 -15.59 -9.71
N LYS A 24 -5.36 -14.47 -9.07
CA LYS A 24 -4.15 -14.39 -8.24
C LYS A 24 -4.43 -14.87 -6.82
N ARG A 25 -3.55 -15.72 -6.30
CA ARG A 25 -3.58 -16.21 -4.91
C ARG A 25 -3.15 -15.11 -3.94
N ILE A 26 -3.84 -15.02 -2.81
CA ILE A 26 -3.40 -14.19 -1.68
C ILE A 26 -2.08 -14.77 -1.12
N THR A 27 -1.08 -13.91 -1.00
CA THR A 27 0.29 -14.22 -0.53
C THR A 27 0.60 -13.62 0.84
N GLY A 28 -0.33 -12.85 1.42
CA GLY A 28 -0.25 -12.34 2.78
C GLY A 28 -1.65 -12.04 3.29
N SER A 29 -1.94 -12.45 4.52
CA SER A 29 -3.23 -12.24 5.17
C SER A 29 -2.94 -11.95 6.63
N PHE A 30 -3.19 -10.72 7.05
CA PHE A 30 -2.82 -10.25 8.37
C PHE A 30 -3.96 -9.45 9.00
N GLU A 31 -4.17 -9.68 10.29
CA GLU A 31 -4.98 -8.84 11.15
C GLU A 31 -4.08 -8.29 12.25
N TYR A 32 -4.19 -6.99 12.51
CA TYR A 32 -3.39 -6.26 13.47
C TYR A 32 -4.33 -5.60 14.49
N GLN A 33 -4.00 -5.77 15.76
CA GLN A 33 -4.55 -5.00 16.88
C GLN A 33 -3.78 -3.69 17.08
N PRO A 34 -4.34 -2.71 17.80
CA PRO A 34 -3.60 -1.52 18.19
C PRO A 34 -2.32 -1.89 18.97
N GLY A 35 -1.19 -1.35 18.53
CA GLY A 35 0.15 -1.66 19.06
C GLY A 35 0.93 -2.67 18.22
N ASP A 36 0.27 -3.44 17.34
CA ASP A 36 0.95 -4.42 16.50
C ASP A 36 1.82 -3.76 15.42
N GLN A 37 2.84 -4.50 15.00
CA GLN A 37 3.75 -4.08 13.95
C GLN A 37 4.26 -5.27 13.16
N GLN A 38 4.64 -5.01 11.91
CA GLN A 38 5.48 -5.90 11.14
C GLN A 38 6.79 -5.17 10.87
N GLY A 39 7.90 -5.75 11.35
CA GLY A 39 9.23 -5.17 11.25
C GLY A 39 9.68 -4.90 9.81
N TRP A 40 10.78 -4.18 9.65
CA TRP A 40 11.34 -3.85 8.34
C TRP A 40 11.69 -5.10 7.53
N HIS A 41 11.22 -5.15 6.28
CA HIS A 41 11.46 -6.26 5.35
C HIS A 41 11.36 -5.76 3.90
N ASN A 42 11.75 -6.60 2.93
CA ASN A 42 11.75 -6.29 1.50
C ASN A 42 10.97 -7.31 0.64
N ASN A 43 10.15 -8.15 1.28
CA ASN A 43 9.41 -9.25 0.63
C ASN A 43 10.31 -10.16 -0.25
N PHE A 44 11.49 -10.53 0.26
CA PHE A 44 12.41 -11.49 -0.38
C PHE A 44 13.01 -11.03 -1.71
N GLY A 45 13.16 -9.73 -1.94
CA GLY A 45 14.09 -9.25 -2.98
C GLY A 45 13.60 -9.33 -4.43
N SER A 46 12.38 -9.79 -4.71
CA SER A 46 11.89 -9.88 -6.10
C SER A 46 11.62 -8.50 -6.70
N ASP A 47 12.04 -8.25 -7.94
CA ASP A 47 11.72 -7.03 -8.68
C ASP A 47 10.30 -7.13 -9.26
N SER A 48 9.32 -6.67 -8.49
CA SER A 48 7.89 -6.74 -8.87
C SER A 48 7.07 -5.78 -8.02
N ALA A 49 5.78 -5.63 -8.32
CA ALA A 49 4.85 -4.91 -7.45
C ALA A 49 4.09 -5.82 -6.49
N ARG A 50 3.64 -5.21 -5.40
CA ARG A 50 2.68 -5.76 -4.44
C ARG A 50 1.41 -4.92 -4.50
N CYS A 51 0.26 -5.57 -4.49
CA CYS A 51 -1.03 -4.92 -4.27
C CYS A 51 -1.63 -5.43 -2.97
N TYR A 52 -1.95 -4.54 -2.04
CA TYR A 52 -2.58 -4.86 -0.76
C TYR A 52 -3.97 -4.24 -0.71
N LEU A 53 -4.98 -5.04 -0.38
CA LEU A 53 -6.28 -4.55 0.07
C LEU A 53 -6.21 -4.43 1.60
N VAL A 54 -6.35 -3.21 2.11
CA VAL A 54 -6.14 -2.87 3.51
C VAL A 54 -7.42 -2.25 4.06
N TRP A 55 -7.89 -2.75 5.20
CA TRP A 55 -8.91 -2.05 5.99
C TRP A 55 -8.26 -1.42 7.21
N SER A 56 -8.62 -0.18 7.51
CA SER A 56 -8.24 0.48 8.75
C SER A 56 -9.48 1.06 9.44
N GLU A 57 -9.57 0.89 10.75
CA GLU A 57 -10.71 1.40 11.52
C GLU A 57 -10.77 2.93 11.51
N THR A 58 -9.63 3.61 11.73
CA THR A 58 -9.56 5.08 11.89
C THR A 58 -8.56 5.76 10.96
N GLY A 59 -7.79 5.00 10.18
CA GLY A 59 -6.69 5.54 9.37
C GLY A 59 -5.41 5.86 10.17
N ASN A 60 -5.40 5.66 11.49
CA ASN A 60 -4.23 5.91 12.33
C ASN A 60 -3.16 4.79 12.25
N SER A 61 -3.32 3.85 11.34
CA SER A 61 -2.36 2.79 11.03
C SER A 61 -1.71 3.07 9.66
N GLY A 62 -0.73 2.29 9.24
CA GLY A 62 -0.16 2.47 7.91
C GLY A 62 1.13 1.71 7.67
N MET A 63 1.87 2.21 6.68
CA MET A 63 3.15 1.64 6.28
C MET A 63 4.23 2.72 6.28
N ARG A 64 5.47 2.29 6.51
CA ARG A 64 6.65 3.14 6.27
C ARG A 64 7.52 2.51 5.21
N PHE A 65 8.16 3.35 4.41
CA PHE A 65 9.06 2.94 3.34
C PHE A 65 10.39 3.68 3.48
N VAL A 66 11.47 3.05 3.02
CA VAL A 66 12.73 3.76 2.77
C VAL A 66 12.71 4.28 1.34
N ILE A 67 12.66 5.60 1.17
CA ILE A 67 12.68 6.31 -0.11
C ILE A 67 13.91 7.21 -0.10
N ASN A 68 14.85 7.00 -1.04
CA ASN A 68 16.08 7.81 -1.16
C ASN A 68 16.85 7.96 0.16
N GLY A 69 16.95 6.86 0.93
CA GLY A 69 17.63 6.81 2.22
C GLY A 69 16.86 7.43 3.40
N LYS A 70 15.62 7.90 3.20
CA LYS A 70 14.76 8.49 4.24
C LYS A 70 13.55 7.62 4.52
N VAL A 71 13.08 7.64 5.77
CA VAL A 71 11.86 6.94 6.18
C VAL A 71 10.66 7.84 5.93
N GLU A 72 9.79 7.43 5.02
CA GLU A 72 8.54 8.12 4.70
C GLU A 72 7.36 7.32 5.26
N THR A 73 6.37 8.00 5.84
CA THR A 73 5.19 7.39 6.48
C THR A 73 3.94 7.62 5.65
N PHE A 74 3.23 6.55 5.34
CA PHE A 74 1.99 6.55 4.60
C PHE A 74 0.87 6.01 5.48
N TYR A 75 0.04 6.91 5.98
CA TYR A 75 -1.14 6.57 6.79
C TYR A 75 -2.22 5.93 5.92
N ASP A 76 -2.95 4.98 6.51
CA ASP A 76 -4.18 4.43 5.97
C ASP A 76 -5.30 5.48 6.04
N ILE A 77 -6.32 5.32 5.21
CA ILE A 77 -7.63 5.96 5.41
C ILE A 77 -8.58 5.00 6.14
N PRO A 78 -9.59 5.52 6.86
CA PRO A 78 -10.67 4.70 7.39
C PRO A 78 -11.37 3.91 6.26
N GLY A 79 -11.72 2.66 6.54
CA GLY A 79 -12.35 1.76 5.58
C GLY A 79 -11.36 0.99 4.72
N TRP A 80 -11.87 0.37 3.66
CA TRP A 80 -11.09 -0.44 2.73
C TRP A 80 -10.33 0.44 1.74
N GLN A 81 -9.07 0.10 1.48
CA GLN A 81 -8.26 0.75 0.47
C GLN A 81 -7.27 -0.17 -0.22
N TYR A 82 -6.96 0.11 -1.48
CA TYR A 82 -5.84 -0.52 -2.15
C TYR A 82 -4.54 0.25 -1.92
N ARG A 83 -3.42 -0.48 -1.84
CA ARG A 83 -2.05 0.03 -1.84
C ARG A 83 -1.22 -0.74 -2.84
N ILE A 84 -0.55 -0.03 -3.75
CA ILE A 84 0.37 -0.63 -4.73
C ILE A 84 1.76 -0.01 -4.57
N PHE A 85 2.77 -0.86 -4.41
CA PHE A 85 4.16 -0.44 -4.22
C PHE A 85 5.13 -1.44 -4.85
N ASN A 86 6.33 -0.97 -5.20
CA ASN A 86 7.41 -1.82 -5.72
C ASN A 86 8.14 -2.53 -4.59
N VAL A 87 8.53 -3.77 -4.82
CA VAL A 87 9.57 -4.49 -4.07
C VAL A 87 10.83 -4.54 -4.96
N PRO A 88 12.05 -4.54 -4.39
CA PRO A 88 12.39 -4.83 -3.00
C PRO A 88 12.58 -3.62 -2.09
N GLN A 89 11.79 -2.56 -2.27
CA GLN A 89 11.83 -1.40 -1.37
C GLN A 89 11.62 -1.83 0.10
N PRO A 90 12.55 -1.50 1.03
CA PRO A 90 12.37 -1.81 2.44
C PRO A 90 11.15 -1.10 3.01
N HIS A 91 10.29 -1.84 3.71
CA HIS A 91 9.06 -1.32 4.30
C HIS A 91 8.71 -2.03 5.62
N CYS A 92 7.88 -1.37 6.42
CA CYS A 92 7.30 -1.93 7.64
C CYS A 92 5.83 -1.51 7.78
N VAL A 93 5.11 -2.17 8.68
CA VAL A 93 3.70 -1.87 9.00
C VAL A 93 3.60 -1.47 10.47
N PHE A 94 2.79 -0.46 10.76
CA PHE A 94 2.41 -0.10 12.13
C PHE A 94 0.89 -0.05 12.25
N ALA A 95 0.35 -0.49 13.37
CA ALA A 95 -1.08 -0.44 13.65
C ALA A 95 -1.36 0.31 14.95
N ASN A 96 -1.97 1.50 14.88
CA ASN A 96 -2.50 2.20 16.07
C ASN A 96 -4.03 2.10 16.19
N CYS A 97 -4.65 1.36 15.28
CA CYS A 97 -6.05 0.97 15.30
C CYS A 97 -6.19 -0.43 14.69
N LYS A 98 -7.36 -1.05 14.80
CA LYS A 98 -7.61 -2.33 14.14
C LYS A 98 -7.35 -2.19 12.63
N ARG A 99 -6.56 -3.11 12.08
CA ARG A 99 -6.18 -3.10 10.68
C ARG A 99 -6.18 -4.51 10.12
N LYS A 100 -6.69 -4.67 8.91
CA LYS A 100 -6.63 -5.94 8.15
C LYS A 100 -5.92 -5.71 6.84
N SER A 101 -5.18 -6.69 6.35
CA SER A 101 -4.59 -6.60 5.01
C SER A 101 -4.50 -7.93 4.31
N TYR A 102 -4.85 -7.93 3.03
CA TYR A 102 -4.67 -9.04 2.10
C TYR A 102 -3.76 -8.61 0.96
N GLY A 103 -2.70 -9.36 0.70
CA GLY A 103 -1.64 -8.98 -0.23
C GLY A 103 -1.46 -9.96 -1.38
N TRP A 104 -1.26 -9.44 -2.59
CA TRP A 104 -0.94 -10.20 -3.79
C TRP A 104 0.46 -9.83 -4.31
N LYS A 105 1.15 -10.83 -4.88
CA LYS A 105 2.32 -10.58 -5.75
C LYS A 105 1.82 -10.30 -7.16
N LEU A 106 2.35 -9.26 -7.77
CA LEU A 106 2.11 -8.95 -9.18
C LEU A 106 3.33 -9.40 -9.99
N GLU A 107 3.13 -9.77 -11.25
CA GLU A 107 4.23 -10.21 -12.14
C GLU A 107 4.92 -9.03 -12.85
N THR A 108 4.43 -7.83 -12.58
CA THR A 108 4.81 -6.57 -13.22
C THR A 108 5.18 -5.56 -12.14
N THR A 109 5.88 -4.50 -12.53
CA THR A 109 6.22 -3.38 -11.66
C THR A 109 5.03 -2.43 -11.47
N LYS A 110 5.12 -1.56 -10.48
CA LYS A 110 4.11 -0.53 -10.22
C LYS A 110 3.99 0.43 -11.39
N ASN A 111 5.11 0.85 -11.98
CA ASN A 111 5.10 1.82 -13.08
C ASN A 111 4.34 1.26 -14.29
N GLU A 112 4.53 -0.02 -14.60
CA GLU A 112 3.77 -0.70 -15.67
C GLU A 112 2.27 -0.78 -15.38
N ILE A 113 1.86 -0.79 -14.10
CA ILE A 113 0.45 -0.74 -13.70
C ILE A 113 -0.09 0.69 -13.78
N LEU A 114 0.71 1.69 -13.41
CA LEU A 114 0.25 3.08 -13.27
C LEU A 114 0.34 3.91 -14.54
N ASN A 115 1.30 3.62 -15.43
CA ASN A 115 1.49 4.32 -16.69
C ASN A 115 0.25 4.25 -17.60
N PRO A 116 -0.42 3.09 -17.79
CA PRO A 116 -1.65 3.03 -18.58
C PRO A 116 -2.84 3.77 -17.96
N ILE A 117 -2.75 4.16 -16.68
CA ILE A 117 -3.82 4.78 -15.90
C ILE A 117 -3.55 6.30 -15.74
N GLY A 118 -2.46 6.83 -16.30
CA GLY A 118 -2.10 8.26 -16.22
C GLY A 118 -1.68 8.71 -14.82
N LEU A 119 -1.18 7.79 -13.98
CA LEU A 119 -0.83 8.03 -12.57
C LEU A 119 0.68 7.90 -12.32
N GLU A 120 1.47 8.40 -13.26
CA GLU A 120 2.95 8.34 -13.32
C GLU A 120 3.69 8.94 -12.10
N ASN A 121 3.00 9.71 -11.25
CA ASN A 121 3.56 10.34 -10.04
C ASN A 121 3.02 9.79 -8.70
N ALA A 122 2.19 8.74 -8.69
CA ALA A 122 1.59 8.26 -7.43
C ALA A 122 2.58 7.36 -6.67
N GLU A 123 3.23 7.87 -5.62
CA GLU A 123 4.19 7.13 -4.77
C GLU A 123 3.55 5.97 -3.99
N ALA A 124 2.25 6.04 -3.74
CA ALA A 124 1.39 4.92 -3.38
C ALA A 124 -0.02 5.28 -3.83
N ILE A 125 -0.67 4.39 -4.57
CA ILE A 125 -2.10 4.55 -4.82
C ILE A 125 -2.84 4.26 -3.52
N LEU A 126 -3.74 5.17 -3.13
CA LEU A 126 -4.73 4.99 -2.09
C LEU A 126 -6.11 5.10 -2.77
N HIS A 127 -6.81 3.99 -2.95
CA HIS A 127 -8.18 4.01 -3.44
C HIS A 127 -9.11 3.60 -2.33
N VAL A 128 -10.09 4.42 -1.96
CA VAL A 128 -11.16 4.06 -1.02
C VAL A 128 -12.17 3.21 -1.77
N ALA A 129 -12.57 2.06 -1.23
CA ALA A 129 -13.73 1.30 -1.71
C ALA A 129 -15.00 1.75 -0.99
#